data_AF-A0A9D3XU81-F1
#
_entry.id   AF-A0A9D3XU81-F1
#
_cell.length_a   1.000
_cell.length_b   1.000
_cell.length_c   1.000
_cell.angle_alpha   90.00
_cell.angle_beta   90.00
_cell.angle_gamma   90.00
#
_symmetry.space_group_name_H-M   'P 1'
#
loop_
_entity.id
_entity.type
_entity.pdbx_description
1 polymer ?
#
loop_
_entity_poly.entity_id
_entity_poly.type
_entity_poly.pdbx_seq_one_letter_code
_entity_poly.pdbx_strand_id
1 'polypeptide(L)'
;MFQFTLILIHIAIICTDWDQRELEHVPLLYSTVLYLRPPATFKAYYLQRIFSMLIKETADEGKPSVKEFWKSYNILKGMENIDTSWEQVTLQCMNGVWPRAWPDAVHSFMGFDAIPALKQEIVKLVKDVGFEEVEEYDVQDLLESHAEQLTDEELIELDQQWISKESKDDDDIRQKAKNLSHFFELLDEMTEIIQSGDPFLEWSARISRVLNDAVACYREIFCSKIHAGEQKSIKILF
;
A
#
# COMPACT_ATOMS: atom_id res chain seq x y z
N MET A 1 0.43 -3.47 -13.74
CA MET A 1 1.59 -4.37 -13.56
C MET A 1 2.34 -4.16 -12.23
N PHE A 2 2.76 -2.94 -11.87
CA PHE A 2 3.54 -2.69 -10.62
C PHE A 2 2.78 -2.76 -9.28
N GLN A 3 1.44 -2.71 -9.26
CA GLN A 3 0.67 -2.94 -8.02
C GLN A 3 0.55 -4.42 -7.66
N PHE A 4 0.63 -5.32 -8.65
CA PHE A 4 0.56 -6.77 -8.44
C PHE A 4 1.86 -7.30 -7.79
N THR A 5 3.00 -6.73 -8.17
CA THR A 5 4.29 -7.01 -7.51
C THR A 5 4.33 -6.52 -6.07
N LEU A 6 3.67 -5.41 -5.72
CA LEU A 6 3.57 -4.95 -4.33
C LEU A 6 2.78 -5.92 -3.44
N ILE A 7 1.67 -6.44 -3.98
CA ILE A 7 0.82 -7.44 -3.32
C ILE A 7 1.59 -8.75 -3.15
N LEU A 8 2.31 -9.18 -4.19
CA LEU A 8 3.18 -10.36 -4.14
C LEU A 8 4.35 -10.20 -3.16
N ILE A 9 4.96 -9.01 -3.07
CA ILE A 9 6.02 -8.71 -2.11
C ILE A 9 5.46 -8.68 -0.68
N HIS A 10 4.26 -8.12 -0.47
CA HIS A 10 3.61 -8.17 0.85
C HIS A 10 3.26 -9.61 1.24
N ILE A 11 2.73 -10.41 0.32
CA ILE A 11 2.46 -11.84 0.54
C ILE A 11 3.77 -12.60 0.79
N ALA A 12 4.85 -12.30 0.05
CA ALA A 12 6.15 -12.92 0.23
C ALA A 12 6.77 -12.59 1.59
N ILE A 13 6.83 -11.31 1.98
CA ILE A 13 7.36 -10.85 3.27
C ILE A 13 6.56 -11.44 4.44
N ILE A 14 5.24 -11.51 4.30
CA ILE A 14 4.35 -12.10 5.31
C ILE A 14 4.51 -13.62 5.41
N CYS A 15 4.71 -14.30 4.29
CA CYS A 15 4.94 -15.75 4.26
C CYS A 15 6.36 -16.14 4.72
N THR A 16 7.34 -15.23 4.68
CA THR A 16 8.71 -15.50 5.15
C THR A 16 8.96 -15.08 6.60
N ASP A 17 8.32 -14.02 7.12
CA ASP A 17 8.64 -13.47 8.45
C ASP A 17 7.90 -14.16 9.62
N TRP A 18 6.90 -15.00 9.33
CA TRP A 18 6.25 -15.83 10.37
C TRP A 18 7.15 -16.99 10.85
N ASP A 19 8.23 -17.28 10.11
CA ASP A 19 9.12 -18.42 10.36
C ASP A 19 10.25 -18.12 11.38
N GLN A 20 10.51 -16.84 11.70
CA GLN A 20 11.65 -16.47 12.54
C GLN A 20 11.34 -16.16 14.02
N ARG A 21 10.13 -15.73 14.39
CA ARG A 21 9.90 -15.17 15.74
C ARG A 21 9.59 -16.16 16.87
N GLU A 22 9.34 -17.44 16.59
CA GLU A 22 9.01 -18.42 17.65
C GLU A 22 9.88 -19.71 17.70
N LEU A 23 10.89 -19.86 16.83
CA LEU A 23 11.55 -21.16 16.64
C LEU A 23 13.00 -21.27 17.16
N GLU A 24 13.50 -20.30 17.92
CA GLU A 24 14.87 -20.33 18.48
C GLU A 24 15.14 -21.50 19.47
N HIS A 25 14.13 -22.32 19.82
CA HIS A 25 14.28 -23.35 20.86
C HIS A 25 13.90 -24.80 20.48
N VAL A 26 13.63 -25.13 19.22
CA VAL A 26 13.33 -26.54 18.85
C VAL A 26 14.07 -26.99 17.57
N PRO A 27 15.26 -27.60 17.69
CA PRO A 27 16.12 -27.98 16.56
C PRO A 27 15.51 -28.99 15.57
N LEU A 28 14.43 -29.68 15.96
CA LEU A 28 13.74 -30.65 15.11
C LEU A 28 12.57 -30.06 14.31
N LEU A 29 12.13 -28.83 14.61
CA LEU A 29 11.04 -28.17 13.89
C LEU A 29 11.51 -27.38 12.68
N TYR A 30 12.77 -26.94 12.62
CA TYR A 30 13.26 -26.13 11.49
C TYR A 30 13.10 -26.85 10.14
N SER A 31 13.38 -28.16 10.10
CA SER A 31 13.14 -28.99 8.91
C SER A 31 11.66 -29.22 8.64
N THR A 32 10.78 -29.23 9.63
CA THR A 32 9.34 -29.52 9.48
C THR A 32 8.53 -28.28 9.12
N VAL A 33 8.93 -27.11 9.63
CA VAL A 33 8.29 -25.82 9.39
C VAL A 33 8.65 -25.27 8.01
N LEU A 34 9.87 -25.52 7.52
CA LEU A 34 10.26 -25.29 6.11
C LEU A 34 9.36 -26.01 5.08
N TYR A 35 8.64 -27.07 5.49
CA TYR A 35 7.66 -27.76 4.63
C TYR A 35 6.21 -27.33 4.84
N LEU A 36 5.92 -26.50 5.85
CA LEU A 36 4.56 -26.02 6.13
C LEU A 36 4.23 -24.80 5.27
N ARG A 37 4.24 -25.04 3.95
CA ARG A 37 3.75 -24.08 2.95
C ARG A 37 2.31 -23.69 3.31
N PRO A 38 1.96 -22.38 3.33
CA PRO A 38 0.59 -21.95 3.56
C PRO A 38 -0.36 -22.65 2.57
N PRO A 39 -1.47 -23.25 3.03
CA PRO A 39 -2.44 -23.86 2.13
C PRO A 39 -2.93 -22.84 1.10
N ALA A 40 -3.20 -23.25 -0.14
CA ALA A 40 -3.79 -22.36 -1.16
C ALA A 40 -5.06 -21.65 -0.64
N THR A 41 -5.81 -22.31 0.25
CA THR A 41 -6.95 -21.75 0.97
C THR A 41 -6.60 -20.51 1.81
N PHE A 42 -5.47 -20.50 2.52
CA PHE A 42 -5.01 -19.32 3.27
C PHE A 42 -4.78 -18.15 2.33
N LYS A 43 -4.04 -18.37 1.23
CA LYS A 43 -3.76 -17.34 0.24
C LYS A 43 -5.05 -16.78 -0.39
N ALA A 44 -6.02 -17.65 -0.66
CA ALA A 44 -7.32 -17.25 -1.21
C ALA A 44 -8.07 -16.34 -0.23
N TYR A 45 -8.18 -16.72 1.05
CA TYR A 45 -8.83 -15.87 2.06
C TYR A 45 -8.11 -14.54 2.27
N TYR A 46 -6.77 -14.55 2.26
CA TYR A 46 -5.97 -13.33 2.35
C TYR A 46 -6.24 -12.38 1.18
N LEU A 47 -6.27 -12.89 -0.05
CA LEU A 47 -6.57 -12.11 -1.25
C LEU A 47 -8.01 -11.59 -1.25
N GLN A 48 -8.99 -12.44 -0.95
CA GLN A 48 -10.39 -12.03 -0.84
C GLN A 48 -10.54 -10.87 0.15
N ARG A 49 -9.89 -10.98 1.32
CA ARG A 49 -9.97 -9.97 2.38
C ARG A 49 -9.29 -8.66 1.97
N ILE A 50 -8.11 -8.71 1.34
CA ILE A 50 -7.41 -7.49 0.94
C ILE A 50 -8.18 -6.70 -0.12
N PHE A 51 -8.76 -7.38 -1.11
CA PHE A 51 -9.59 -6.70 -2.11
C PHE A 51 -10.92 -6.21 -1.54
N SER A 52 -11.51 -6.95 -0.59
CA SER A 52 -12.72 -6.48 0.12
C SER A 52 -12.45 -5.22 0.95
N MET A 53 -11.33 -5.16 1.68
CA MET A 53 -10.91 -3.97 2.41
C MET A 53 -10.67 -2.80 1.47
N LEU A 54 -10.00 -3.06 0.35
CA LEU A 54 -9.69 -2.04 -0.64
C LEU A 54 -10.98 -1.44 -1.21
N ILE A 55 -11.93 -2.25 -1.69
CA ILE A 55 -13.23 -1.74 -2.18
C ILE A 55 -13.92 -0.91 -1.10
N LYS A 56 -14.00 -1.42 0.14
CA LYS A 56 -14.67 -0.71 1.24
C LYS A 56 -14.04 0.66 1.53
N GLU A 57 -12.71 0.75 1.45
CA GLU A 57 -11.95 1.97 1.69
C GLU A 57 -11.90 2.91 0.48
N THR A 58 -12.23 2.46 -0.74
CA THR A 58 -12.13 3.29 -1.97
C THR A 58 -13.45 3.52 -2.73
N ALA A 59 -14.57 2.92 -2.32
CA ALA A 59 -15.81 2.92 -3.12
C ALA A 59 -16.60 4.24 -3.22
N ASP A 60 -16.37 5.23 -2.35
CA ASP A 60 -17.19 6.46 -2.27
C ASP A 60 -16.44 7.70 -2.74
N GLU A 61 -17.17 8.70 -3.26
CA GLU A 61 -16.57 10.00 -3.59
C GLU A 61 -15.96 10.68 -2.35
N GLY A 62 -14.68 11.07 -2.46
CA GLY A 62 -13.90 11.66 -1.36
C GLY A 62 -13.13 10.65 -0.50
N LYS A 63 -13.22 9.34 -0.81
CA LYS A 63 -12.37 8.31 -0.21
C LYS A 63 -10.99 8.22 -0.87
N PRO A 64 -9.99 7.64 -0.18
CA PRO A 64 -8.66 7.46 -0.73
C PRO A 64 -8.70 6.63 -2.02
N SER A 65 -7.84 7.01 -2.96
CA SER A 65 -7.55 6.21 -4.16
C SER A 65 -6.93 4.86 -3.79
N VAL A 66 -6.94 3.89 -4.71
CA VAL A 66 -6.22 2.61 -4.59
C VAL A 66 -4.76 2.83 -4.18
N LYS A 67 -4.10 3.86 -4.72
CA LYS A 67 -2.72 4.21 -4.38
C LYS A 67 -2.58 4.67 -2.92
N GLU A 68 -3.51 5.48 -2.42
CA GLU A 68 -3.51 5.96 -1.04
C GLU A 68 -3.86 4.85 -0.05
N PHE A 69 -4.74 3.92 -0.41
CA PHE A 69 -4.99 2.71 0.37
C PHE A 69 -3.68 1.96 0.62
N TRP A 70 -2.93 1.65 -0.45
CA TRP A 70 -1.66 0.93 -0.33
C TRP A 70 -0.61 1.69 0.48
N LYS A 71 -0.54 3.03 0.36
CA LYS A 71 0.33 3.86 1.20
C LYS A 71 -0.06 3.82 2.68
N SER A 72 -1.34 3.59 2.99
CA SER A 72 -1.84 3.50 4.37
C SER A 72 -1.81 2.08 4.94
N TYR A 73 -1.49 1.08 4.12
CA TYR A 73 -1.46 -0.33 4.53
C TYR A 73 -0.18 -0.61 5.31
N ASN A 74 -0.30 -0.65 6.63
CA ASN A 74 0.83 -0.84 7.54
C ASN A 74 0.94 -2.29 8.04
N ILE A 75 2.02 -2.59 8.75
CA ILE A 75 2.30 -3.93 9.30
C ILE A 75 1.15 -4.42 10.19
N LEU A 76 0.53 -3.55 10.98
CA LEU A 76 -0.59 -3.92 11.85
C LEU A 76 -1.80 -4.42 11.05
N LYS A 77 -2.21 -3.68 9.99
CA LYS A 77 -3.27 -4.13 9.07
C LYS A 77 -2.88 -5.47 8.40
N GLY A 78 -1.60 -5.63 8.06
CA GLY A 78 -1.04 -6.89 7.56
C GLY A 78 -1.23 -8.05 8.54
N MET A 79 -0.83 -7.88 9.80
CA MET A 79 -0.97 -8.88 10.86
C MET A 79 -2.43 -9.25 11.11
N GLU A 80 -3.33 -8.26 11.19
CA GLU A 80 -4.76 -8.50 11.34
C GLU A 80 -5.33 -9.28 10.14
N ASN A 81 -4.85 -9.00 8.92
CA ASN A 81 -5.27 -9.73 7.73
C ASN A 81 -4.80 -11.19 7.76
N ILE A 82 -3.57 -11.46 8.19
CA ILE A 82 -3.03 -12.82 8.38
C ILE A 82 -3.87 -13.58 9.38
N ASP A 83 -4.07 -13.00 10.57
CA ASP A 83 -4.79 -13.63 11.68
C ASP A 83 -6.21 -14.00 11.26
N THR A 84 -6.95 -13.02 10.70
CA THR A 84 -8.32 -13.26 10.25
C THR A 84 -8.39 -14.27 9.09
N SER A 85 -7.39 -14.31 8.22
CA SER A 85 -7.35 -15.28 7.11
C SER A 85 -7.11 -16.70 7.63
N TRP A 86 -6.30 -16.84 8.68
CA TRP A 86 -6.05 -18.12 9.34
C TRP A 86 -7.28 -18.68 10.04
N GLU A 87 -8.10 -17.83 10.66
CA GLU A 87 -9.37 -18.24 11.28
C GLU A 87 -10.32 -18.95 10.30
N GLN A 88 -10.23 -18.63 9.01
CA GLN A 88 -11.06 -19.23 7.96
C GLN A 88 -10.51 -20.57 7.44
N VAL A 89 -9.25 -20.91 7.74
CA VAL A 89 -8.63 -22.16 7.31
C VAL A 89 -9.07 -23.29 8.23
N THR A 90 -9.87 -24.21 7.71
CA THR A 90 -10.38 -25.33 8.51
C THR A 90 -9.34 -26.42 8.75
N LEU A 91 -9.54 -27.30 9.74
CA LEU A 91 -8.67 -28.45 9.95
C LEU A 91 -8.64 -29.41 8.75
N GLN A 92 -9.75 -29.53 8.02
CA GLN A 92 -9.79 -30.27 6.74
C GLN A 92 -8.86 -29.64 5.70
N CYS A 93 -8.72 -28.31 5.74
CA CYS A 93 -7.79 -27.61 4.87
C CYS A 93 -6.34 -27.96 5.17
N MET A 94 -6.00 -28.03 6.45
CA MET A 94 -4.68 -28.44 6.92
C MET A 94 -4.39 -29.91 6.58
N ASN A 95 -5.40 -30.77 6.64
CA ASN A 95 -5.32 -32.17 6.22
C ASN A 95 -5.04 -32.37 4.72
N GLY A 96 -5.13 -31.32 3.88
CA GLY A 96 -4.64 -31.37 2.50
C GLY A 96 -3.13 -31.19 2.36
N VAL A 97 -2.49 -30.55 3.36
CA VAL A 97 -1.04 -30.32 3.40
C VAL A 97 -0.33 -31.51 4.04
N TRP A 98 -0.95 -32.09 5.08
CA TRP A 98 -0.40 -33.19 5.87
C TRP A 98 0.01 -34.44 5.08
N PRO A 99 -0.67 -34.91 4.01
CA PRO A 99 -0.22 -36.08 3.24
C PRO A 99 1.19 -35.94 2.65
N ARG A 100 1.67 -34.71 2.41
CA ARG A 100 3.04 -34.45 1.92
C ARG A 100 4.07 -34.44 3.05
N ALA A 101 3.67 -34.02 4.25
CA ALA A 101 4.54 -33.92 5.42
C ALA A 101 4.53 -35.18 6.30
N TRP A 102 3.40 -35.89 6.34
CA TRP A 102 3.12 -37.07 7.15
C TRP A 102 2.04 -37.95 6.49
N PRO A 103 2.40 -38.80 5.51
CA PRO A 103 1.47 -39.67 4.78
C PRO A 103 0.66 -40.62 5.69
N ASP A 104 1.29 -41.13 6.75
CA ASP A 104 0.67 -42.10 7.67
C ASP A 104 -0.41 -41.50 8.60
N ALA A 105 -0.49 -40.16 8.71
CA ALA A 105 -1.42 -39.48 9.61
C ALA A 105 -2.74 -39.11 8.93
N VAL A 106 -2.81 -39.16 7.59
CA VAL A 106 -4.00 -38.76 6.83
C VAL A 106 -4.42 -39.84 5.85
N HIS A 107 -5.55 -40.48 6.12
CA HIS A 107 -6.05 -41.59 5.32
C HIS A 107 -7.16 -41.22 4.31
N SER A 108 -7.63 -39.96 4.32
CA SER A 108 -8.65 -39.50 3.36
C SER A 108 -8.68 -37.97 3.26
N PHE A 109 -7.97 -37.42 2.27
CA PHE A 109 -8.13 -36.03 1.87
C PHE A 109 -9.02 -35.95 0.62
N MET A 110 -10.17 -35.29 0.70
CA MET A 110 -11.17 -35.23 -0.38
C MET A 110 -11.10 -33.95 -1.23
N GLY A 111 -10.09 -33.10 -1.04
CA GLY A 111 -10.02 -31.80 -1.70
C GLY A 111 -10.71 -30.69 -0.89
N PHE A 112 -10.74 -29.50 -1.48
CA PHE A 112 -11.30 -28.29 -0.87
C PHE A 112 -12.48 -27.79 -1.72
N ASP A 113 -13.71 -27.90 -1.22
CA ASP A 113 -14.90 -27.44 -1.96
C ASP A 113 -15.01 -25.91 -2.07
N ALA A 114 -14.35 -25.16 -1.17
CA ALA A 114 -14.47 -23.70 -1.11
C ALA A 114 -13.57 -22.94 -2.11
N ILE A 115 -12.45 -23.52 -2.56
CA ILE A 115 -11.48 -22.81 -3.41
C ILE A 115 -12.10 -22.34 -4.74
N PRO A 116 -12.87 -23.15 -5.49
CA PRO A 116 -13.51 -22.69 -6.73
C PRO A 116 -14.40 -21.46 -6.53
N ALA A 117 -15.23 -21.45 -5.47
CA ALA A 117 -16.09 -20.32 -5.15
C ALA A 117 -15.28 -19.08 -4.74
N LEU A 118 -14.25 -19.26 -3.92
CA LEU A 118 -13.36 -18.17 -3.50
C LEU A 118 -12.62 -17.53 -4.68
N LYS A 119 -12.17 -18.31 -5.66
CA LYS A 119 -11.52 -17.76 -6.86
C LYS A 119 -12.46 -16.85 -7.64
N GLN A 120 -13.70 -17.30 -7.86
CA GLN A 120 -14.72 -16.49 -8.54
C GLN A 120 -15.00 -15.18 -7.81
N GLU A 121 -15.07 -15.25 -6.47
CA GLU A 121 -15.26 -14.07 -5.65
C GLU A 121 -14.06 -13.12 -5.72
N ILE A 122 -12.83 -13.64 -5.64
CA ILE A 122 -11.61 -12.84 -5.78
C ILE A 122 -11.58 -12.16 -7.15
N VAL A 123 -11.85 -12.88 -8.25
CA VAL A 123 -11.93 -12.29 -9.59
C VAL A 123 -12.93 -11.15 -9.63
N LYS A 124 -14.12 -11.35 -9.05
CA LYS A 124 -15.13 -10.28 -8.98
C LYS A 124 -14.62 -9.07 -8.21
N LEU A 125 -14.06 -9.27 -7.02
CA LEU A 125 -13.51 -8.18 -6.20
C LEU A 125 -12.37 -7.44 -6.94
N VAL A 126 -11.49 -8.17 -7.60
CA VAL A 126 -10.38 -7.61 -8.39
C VAL A 126 -10.90 -6.75 -9.55
N LYS A 127 -11.95 -7.21 -10.24
CA LYS A 127 -12.62 -6.44 -11.30
C LYS A 127 -13.31 -5.19 -10.74
N ASP A 128 -13.98 -5.30 -9.60
CA ASP A 128 -14.63 -4.15 -8.92
C ASP A 128 -13.61 -3.06 -8.51
N VAL A 129 -12.34 -3.43 -8.31
CA VAL A 129 -11.23 -2.50 -8.03
C VAL A 129 -10.68 -1.83 -9.31
N GLY A 130 -11.05 -2.32 -10.49
CA GLY A 130 -10.63 -1.78 -11.79
C GLY A 130 -9.61 -2.64 -12.55
N PHE A 131 -9.40 -3.89 -12.16
CA PHE A 131 -8.55 -4.84 -12.90
C PHE A 131 -9.42 -5.77 -13.76
N GLU A 132 -9.98 -5.23 -14.85
CA GLU A 132 -10.97 -5.93 -15.69
C GLU A 132 -10.44 -7.19 -16.40
N GLU A 133 -9.14 -7.24 -16.67
CA GLU A 133 -8.48 -8.31 -17.43
C GLU A 133 -8.15 -9.58 -16.61
N VAL A 134 -8.36 -9.55 -15.28
CA VAL A 134 -8.00 -10.68 -14.41
C VAL A 134 -9.04 -11.79 -14.52
N GLU A 135 -8.59 -13.02 -14.74
CA GLU A 135 -9.43 -14.21 -14.86
C GLU A 135 -9.12 -15.24 -13.76
N GLU A 136 -9.97 -16.27 -13.65
CA GLU A 136 -9.79 -17.32 -12.62
C GLU A 136 -8.45 -18.04 -12.75
N TYR A 137 -7.90 -18.14 -13.96
CA TYR A 137 -6.59 -18.72 -14.23
C TYR A 137 -5.46 -17.92 -13.58
N ASP A 138 -5.52 -16.58 -13.64
CA ASP A 138 -4.50 -15.72 -13.01
C ASP A 138 -4.51 -15.87 -11.49
N VAL A 139 -5.70 -16.00 -10.90
CA VAL A 139 -5.85 -16.28 -9.46
C VAL A 139 -5.34 -17.68 -9.14
N GLN A 140 -5.63 -18.70 -9.97
CA GLN A 140 -5.12 -20.05 -9.78
C GLN A 140 -3.59 -20.07 -9.80
N ASP A 141 -2.97 -19.46 -10.81
CA ASP A 141 -1.53 -19.34 -10.94
C ASP A 141 -0.93 -18.62 -9.74
N LEU A 142 -1.58 -17.57 -9.23
CA LEU A 142 -1.16 -16.86 -8.03
C LEU A 142 -1.22 -17.74 -6.77
N LEU A 143 -2.29 -18.51 -6.60
CA LEU A 143 -2.45 -19.42 -5.46
C LEU A 143 -1.41 -20.55 -5.49
N GLU A 144 -1.16 -21.10 -6.68
CA GLU A 144 -0.16 -22.14 -6.92
C GLU A 144 1.26 -21.60 -6.93
N SER A 145 1.46 -20.31 -7.18
CA SER A 145 2.78 -19.70 -7.24
C SER A 145 3.54 -19.87 -5.92
N HIS A 146 4.85 -19.93 -6.04
CA HIS A 146 5.75 -19.97 -4.90
C HIS A 146 6.59 -18.70 -4.97
N ALA A 147 6.60 -17.91 -3.90
CA ALA A 147 7.62 -16.90 -3.76
C ALA A 147 8.93 -17.65 -3.51
N GLU A 148 9.94 -17.43 -4.35
CA GLU A 148 11.31 -17.71 -3.96
C GLU A 148 11.59 -16.90 -2.69
N GLN A 149 12.26 -17.51 -1.71
CA GLN A 149 12.68 -16.78 -0.51
C GLN A 149 13.59 -15.65 -0.98
N LEU A 150 13.18 -14.41 -0.73
CA LEU A 150 14.03 -13.26 -0.97
C LEU A 150 15.26 -13.40 -0.08
N THR A 151 16.45 -13.25 -0.66
CA THR A 151 17.67 -13.20 0.16
C THR A 151 17.71 -11.90 0.95
N ASP A 152 18.50 -11.87 2.03
CA ASP A 152 18.71 -10.66 2.82
C ASP A 152 19.21 -9.50 1.94
N GLU A 153 20.05 -9.80 0.95
CA GLU A 153 20.54 -8.81 -0.02
C GLU A 153 19.43 -8.26 -0.93
N GLU A 154 18.51 -9.11 -1.40
CA GLU A 154 17.37 -8.71 -2.21
C GLU A 154 16.37 -7.87 -1.39
N LEU A 155 16.16 -8.21 -0.12
CA LEU A 155 15.35 -7.43 0.81
C LEU A 155 15.94 -6.02 1.03
N ILE A 156 17.25 -5.94 1.25
CA ILE A 156 17.96 -4.67 1.40
C ILE A 156 17.89 -3.85 0.11
N GLU A 157 18.05 -4.48 -1.05
CA GLU A 157 17.96 -3.79 -2.34
C GLU A 157 16.55 -3.24 -2.58
N LEU A 158 15.51 -4.02 -2.29
CA LEU A 158 14.12 -3.59 -2.39
C LEU A 158 13.82 -2.41 -1.46
N ASP A 159 14.30 -2.46 -0.21
CA ASP A 159 14.17 -1.37 0.76
C ASP A 159 14.86 -0.09 0.26
N GLN A 160 16.09 -0.19 -0.25
CA GLN A 160 16.82 0.94 -0.82
C GLN A 160 16.13 1.52 -2.06
N GLN A 161 15.59 0.67 -2.94
CA GLN A 161 14.84 1.12 -4.12
C GLN A 161 13.56 1.86 -3.72
N TRP A 162 12.89 1.42 -2.66
CA TRP A 162 11.72 2.09 -2.09
C TRP A 162 12.08 3.45 -1.50
N ILE A 163 13.07 3.50 -0.61
CA ILE A 163 13.57 4.73 0.01
C ILE A 163 14.02 5.73 -1.07
N SER A 164 14.71 5.26 -2.12
CA SER A 164 15.13 6.12 -3.23
C SER A 164 13.96 6.68 -4.05
N LYS A 165 12.89 5.92 -4.24
CA LYS A 165 11.69 6.40 -4.96
C LYS A 165 10.87 7.36 -4.10
N GLU A 166 10.70 7.06 -2.82
CA GLU A 166 9.97 7.91 -1.89
C GLU A 166 10.69 9.25 -1.68
N SER A 167 12.01 9.22 -1.47
CA SER A 167 12.81 10.46 -1.37
C SER A 167 12.78 11.31 -2.63
N LYS A 168 12.71 10.72 -3.83
CA LYS A 168 12.55 11.47 -5.09
C LYS A 168 11.20 12.16 -5.20
N ASP A 169 10.12 11.51 -4.77
CA ASP A 169 8.76 12.09 -4.79
C ASP A 169 8.70 13.26 -3.79
N ASP A 170 9.28 13.09 -2.60
CA ASP A 170 9.37 14.13 -1.57
C ASP A 170 10.26 15.31 -1.99
N ASP A 171 11.41 15.07 -2.63
CA ASP A 171 12.28 16.14 -3.12
C ASP A 171 11.64 16.94 -4.27
N ASP A 172 10.92 16.29 -5.18
CA ASP A 172 10.17 16.98 -6.25
C ASP A 172 9.06 17.85 -5.66
N ILE A 173 8.31 17.34 -4.68
CA ILE A 173 7.29 18.10 -3.95
C ILE A 173 7.93 19.29 -3.23
N ARG A 174 9.06 19.08 -2.55
CA ARG A 174 9.77 20.12 -1.82
C ARG A 174 10.33 21.21 -2.73
N GLN A 175 10.85 20.84 -3.91
CA GLN A 175 11.34 21.79 -4.89
C GLN A 175 10.20 22.62 -5.49
N LYS A 176 9.07 21.99 -5.82
CA LYS A 176 7.86 22.70 -6.28
C LYS A 176 7.34 23.68 -5.22
N ALA A 177 7.36 23.29 -3.95
CA ALA A 177 6.97 24.17 -2.84
C ALA A 177 7.89 25.39 -2.70
N LYS A 178 9.22 25.19 -2.81
CA LYS A 178 10.20 26.30 -2.82
C LYS A 178 9.98 27.26 -3.99
N ASN A 179 9.74 26.72 -5.20
CA ASN A 179 9.49 27.53 -6.38
C ASN A 179 8.23 28.40 -6.23
N LEU A 180 7.17 27.86 -5.62
CA LEU A 180 5.95 28.61 -5.32
C LEU A 180 6.17 29.70 -4.25
N SER A 181 6.94 29.42 -3.20
CA SER A 181 7.31 30.43 -2.20
C SER A 181 8.04 31.62 -2.85
N HIS A 182 9.05 31.33 -3.66
CA HIS A 182 9.82 32.34 -4.38
C HIS A 182 8.95 33.15 -5.36
N PHE A 183 8.00 32.51 -6.04
CA PHE A 183 7.04 33.21 -6.90
C PHE A 183 6.18 34.21 -6.12
N PHE A 184 5.71 33.84 -4.93
CA PHE A 184 4.93 34.75 -4.09
C PHE A 184 5.77 35.90 -3.55
N GLU A 185 7.02 35.65 -3.14
CA GLU A 185 7.97 36.70 -2.72
C GLU A 185 8.20 37.73 -3.84
N LEU A 186 8.40 37.27 -5.08
CA LEU A 186 8.57 38.16 -6.24
C LEU A 186 7.32 39.01 -6.53
N LEU A 187 6.12 38.42 -6.35
CA LEU A 187 4.86 39.16 -6.49
C LEU A 187 4.67 40.22 -5.42
N ASP A 188 5.10 39.92 -4.19
CA ASP A 188 5.04 40.86 -3.07
C ASP A 188 6.02 42.02 -3.30
N GLU A 189 7.24 41.73 -3.77
CA GLU A 189 8.23 42.75 -4.17
C GLU A 189 7.71 43.61 -5.34
N MET A 190 7.15 43.00 -6.38
CA MET A 190 6.55 43.73 -7.50
C MET A 190 5.42 44.66 -7.03
N THR A 191 4.60 44.18 -6.08
CA THR A 191 3.51 44.97 -5.50
C THR A 191 4.06 46.17 -4.72
N GLU A 192 5.13 45.99 -3.95
CA GLU A 192 5.81 47.07 -3.21
C GLU A 192 6.44 48.10 -4.15
N ILE A 193 7.07 47.66 -5.25
CA ILE A 193 7.63 48.55 -6.28
C ILE A 193 6.52 49.40 -6.93
N ILE A 194 5.39 48.78 -7.27
CA ILE A 194 4.25 49.48 -7.88
C ILE A 194 3.65 50.50 -6.91
N GLN A 195 3.56 50.17 -5.62
CA GLN A 195 3.02 51.09 -4.61
C GLN A 195 3.97 52.25 -4.28
N SER A 196 5.28 52.02 -4.30
CA SER A 196 6.29 53.05 -3.99
C SER A 196 6.65 53.95 -5.19
N GLY A 197 6.50 53.45 -6.42
CA GLY A 197 6.89 54.15 -7.64
C GLY A 197 5.78 54.93 -8.35
N ASP A 198 4.50 54.70 -8.03
CA ASP A 198 3.37 55.30 -8.75
C ASP A 198 2.88 56.61 -8.09
N PRO A 199 2.99 57.77 -8.76
CA PRO A 199 2.39 59.01 -8.27
C PRO A 199 0.85 58.97 -8.20
N PHE A 200 0.20 57.99 -8.83
CA PHE A 200 -1.24 57.75 -8.80
C PHE A 200 -1.59 56.53 -7.93
N LEU A 201 -1.67 56.76 -6.62
CA LEU A 201 -1.95 55.74 -5.60
C LEU A 201 -3.21 54.87 -5.88
N GLU A 202 -4.20 55.41 -6.58
CA GLU A 202 -5.42 54.69 -6.95
C GLU A 202 -5.16 53.61 -8.02
N TRP A 203 -4.23 53.86 -8.94
CA TRP A 203 -3.89 52.94 -10.02
C TRP A 203 -3.00 51.81 -9.51
N SER A 204 -1.99 52.14 -8.70
CA SER A 204 -1.16 51.14 -8.03
C SER A 204 -1.98 50.22 -7.13
N ALA A 205 -2.88 50.76 -6.31
CA ALA A 205 -3.77 49.97 -5.46
C ALA A 205 -4.69 49.03 -6.27
N ARG A 206 -5.20 49.49 -7.42
CA ARG A 206 -6.03 48.68 -8.32
C ARG A 206 -5.23 47.52 -8.92
N ILE A 207 -4.00 47.77 -9.35
CA ILE A 207 -3.11 46.74 -9.91
C ILE A 207 -2.75 45.70 -8.84
N SER A 208 -2.40 46.13 -7.63
CA SER A 208 -2.12 45.23 -6.51
C SER A 208 -3.31 44.32 -6.16
N ARG A 209 -4.54 44.86 -6.18
CA ARG A 209 -5.74 44.03 -5.94
C ARG A 209 -5.92 42.96 -7.00
N VAL A 210 -5.82 43.32 -8.27
CA VAL A 210 -6.00 42.35 -9.38
C VAL A 210 -4.96 41.25 -9.33
N LEU A 211 -3.69 41.60 -9.05
CA LEU A 211 -2.61 40.62 -8.91
C LEU A 211 -2.86 39.67 -7.74
N ASN A 212 -3.21 40.20 -6.56
CA ASN A 212 -3.48 39.38 -5.38
C ASN A 212 -4.72 38.50 -5.55
N ASP A 213 -5.80 39.04 -6.11
CA ASP A 213 -7.03 38.28 -6.38
C ASP A 213 -6.75 37.12 -7.37
N ALA A 214 -5.91 37.35 -8.38
CA ALA A 214 -5.56 36.33 -9.38
C ALA A 214 -4.75 35.16 -8.80
N VAL A 215 -3.97 35.38 -7.73
CA VAL A 215 -3.12 34.35 -7.12
C VAL A 215 -3.65 33.83 -5.79
N ALA A 216 -4.76 34.37 -5.29
CA ALA A 216 -5.35 34.03 -4.00
C ALA A 216 -5.61 32.52 -3.85
N CYS A 217 -6.18 31.88 -4.87
CA CYS A 217 -6.47 30.45 -4.85
C CYS A 217 -5.20 29.59 -4.71
N TYR A 218 -4.09 30.01 -5.33
CA TYR A 218 -2.82 29.32 -5.21
C TYR A 218 -2.19 29.51 -3.83
N ARG A 219 -2.31 30.71 -3.23
CA ARG A 219 -1.85 30.97 -1.86
C ARG A 219 -2.62 30.14 -0.83
N GLU A 220 -3.94 30.05 -0.95
CA GLU A 220 -4.78 29.25 -0.05
C GLU A 220 -4.42 27.76 -0.11
N ILE A 221 -4.26 27.21 -1.30
CA ILE A 221 -3.86 25.80 -1.50
C ILE A 221 -2.45 25.56 -0.92
N PHE A 222 -1.51 26.48 -1.16
CA PHE A 222 -0.14 26.36 -0.67
C PHE A 222 -0.09 26.42 0.87
N CYS A 223 -0.72 27.42 1.48
CA CYS A 223 -0.77 27.55 2.94
C CYS A 223 -1.45 26.33 3.59
N SER A 224 -2.57 25.86 3.03
CA SER A 224 -3.26 24.67 3.55
C SER A 224 -2.37 23.43 3.55
N LYS A 225 -1.55 23.26 2.50
CA LYS A 225 -0.62 22.12 2.38
C LYS A 225 0.59 22.22 3.32
N ILE A 226 1.13 23.42 3.56
CA ILE A 226 2.21 23.64 4.53
C ILE A 226 1.75 23.31 5.95
N HIS A 227 0.60 23.84 6.38
CA HIS A 227 0.06 23.60 7.72
C HIS A 227 -0.33 22.12 7.94
N ALA A 228 -0.84 21.45 6.90
CA ALA A 228 -1.12 20.01 6.95
C ALA A 228 0.16 19.15 7.03
N GLY A 229 1.29 19.63 6.50
CA GLY A 229 2.60 18.97 6.61
C GLY A 229 3.19 19.08 8.02
N GLU A 230 3.14 20.28 8.62
CA GLU A 230 3.67 20.53 9.98
C GLU A 230 2.89 19.76 11.06
N GLN A 231 1.56 19.64 10.92
CA GLN A 231 0.75 18.82 11.83
C GLN A 231 1.06 17.33 11.76
N LYS A 232 1.52 16.81 10.61
CA LYS A 232 1.92 15.40 10.47
C LYS A 232 3.28 15.13 11.12
N SER A 233 4.24 16.04 11.02
CA SER A 233 5.55 15.90 11.68
C SER A 233 5.47 15.90 13.21
N ILE A 234 4.49 16.59 13.82
CA ILE A 234 4.30 16.57 15.28
C ILE A 234 3.69 15.24 15.77
N LYS A 235 2.90 14.55 14.93
CA LYS A 235 2.23 13.30 15.31
C LYS A 235 3.06 12.02 15.09
N ILE A 236 4.22 12.12 14.46
CA ILE A 236 5.15 10.98 14.26
C ILE A 236 6.16 10.86 15.42
N LEU A 237 6.18 11.81 16.36
CA LEU A 237 7.10 11.84 17.51
C LEU A 237 6.50 11.38 18.85
N PHE A 238 5.32 10.73 18.85
CA PHE A 238 4.71 10.16 20.05
C PHE A 238 4.19 8.74 19.81
#